data_AF-A0AAU4XPB7-F1
#
_entry.id   AF-A0AAU4XPB7-F1
#
_cell.length_a   1.000
_cell.length_b   1.000
_cell.length_c   1.000
_cell.angle_alpha   90.00
_cell.angle_beta   90.00
_cell.angle_gamma   90.00
#
_symmetry.space_group_name_H-M   'P 1'
#
loop_
_entity.id
_entity.type
_entity.pdbx_description
1 polymer ?
#
loop_
_entity_poly.entity_id
_entity_poly.type
_entity_poly.pdbx_seq_one_letter_code
_entity_poly.pdbx_strand_id
1 'polypeptide(L)'
;MDTTHVAVDGWVDAIPAPGPRGTATFDLIVRPADADTTATDTPDTVVSCTSGAPQITHALLTDIQPGDLLRVSGNLVQPLAPGAAARLTVHGLEVLDTGLIPVLRDMVLDRYGDYCVIFDADRDQVPVFTALGQWVGMADNPDAIATLIDIHERVNGGDA
;
A
#
# COMPACT_ATOMS: atom_id res chain seq x y z
N MET A 1 -28.51 -14.23 6.37
CA MET A 1 -27.22 -13.87 5.76
C MET A 1 -26.64 -15.18 5.26
N ASP A 2 -26.75 -15.44 3.97
CA ASP A 2 -26.13 -16.62 3.38
C ASP A 2 -24.63 -16.34 3.30
N THR A 3 -23.85 -17.18 3.97
CA THR A 3 -22.39 -17.13 3.92
C THR A 3 -21.97 -18.23 2.97
N THR A 4 -21.49 -17.84 1.80
CA THR A 4 -21.00 -18.79 0.81
C THR A 4 -19.50 -18.93 1.01
N HIS A 5 -19.03 -20.16 1.20
CA HIS A 5 -17.61 -20.44 1.15
C HIS A 5 -17.14 -20.35 -0.30
N VAL A 6 -16.22 -19.44 -0.58
CA VAL A 6 -15.70 -19.20 -1.93
C VAL A 6 -14.18 -19.24 -1.93
N ALA A 7 -13.61 -19.56 -3.08
CA ALA A 7 -12.22 -19.30 -3.40
C ALA A 7 -12.18 -18.31 -4.57
N VAL A 8 -11.40 -17.25 -4.44
CA VAL A 8 -11.34 -16.15 -5.40
C VAL A 8 -9.87 -15.81 -5.65
N ASP A 9 -9.52 -15.64 -6.92
CA ASP A 9 -8.20 -15.18 -7.34
C ASP A 9 -8.31 -13.69 -7.70
N GLY A 10 -7.36 -12.88 -7.25
CA GLY A 10 -7.35 -11.46 -7.53
C GLY A 10 -6.03 -10.79 -7.18
N TRP A 11 -5.84 -9.59 -7.72
CA TRP A 11 -4.67 -8.76 -7.44
C TRP A 11 -4.94 -7.87 -6.22
N VAL A 12 -3.94 -7.70 -5.37
CA VAL A 12 -4.01 -6.78 -4.24
C VAL A 12 -4.02 -5.33 -4.76
N ASP A 13 -5.05 -4.56 -4.41
CA ASP A 13 -5.23 -3.18 -4.89
C ASP A 13 -4.23 -2.20 -4.23
N ALA A 14 -4.10 -2.30 -2.90
CA ALA A 14 -3.30 -1.40 -2.08
C ALA A 14 -2.59 -2.15 -0.95
N ILE A 15 -1.64 -1.48 -0.29
CA ILE A 15 -0.89 -2.06 0.84
C ILE A 15 -1.89 -2.52 1.90
N PRO A 16 -1.87 -3.82 2.30
CA PRO A 16 -2.75 -4.30 3.37
C PRO A 16 -2.54 -3.51 4.66
N ALA A 17 -3.65 -3.16 5.30
CA ALA A 17 -3.64 -2.32 6.49
C ALA A 17 -4.05 -3.10 7.75
N PRO A 18 -3.53 -2.74 8.93
CA PRO A 18 -4.06 -3.25 10.19
C PRO A 18 -5.53 -2.88 10.37
N GLY A 19 -6.35 -3.89 10.64
CA GLY A 19 -7.76 -3.75 10.99
C GLY A 19 -7.99 -3.77 12.50
N PRO A 20 -9.23 -3.48 12.95
CA PRO A 20 -9.58 -3.51 14.36
C PRO A 20 -9.39 -4.91 14.95
N ARG A 21 -9.06 -4.98 16.25
CA ARG A 21 -8.94 -6.23 17.02
C ARG A 21 -7.89 -7.22 16.48
N GLY A 22 -6.77 -6.71 15.94
CA GLY A 22 -5.67 -7.55 15.45
C GLY A 22 -6.00 -8.27 14.14
N THR A 23 -6.92 -7.71 13.35
CA THR A 23 -7.20 -8.18 12.00
C THR A 23 -6.30 -7.46 10.99
N ALA A 24 -6.27 -7.93 9.75
CA ALA A 24 -5.76 -7.20 8.59
C ALA A 24 -6.87 -7.02 7.56
N THR A 25 -6.87 -5.89 6.87
CA THR A 25 -7.82 -5.54 5.81
C THR A 25 -7.07 -5.21 4.53
N PHE A 26 -7.62 -5.64 3.40
CA PHE A 26 -7.08 -5.37 2.07
C PHE A 26 -8.21 -5.51 1.05
N ASP A 27 -8.03 -4.90 -0.12
CA ASP A 27 -8.98 -5.00 -1.23
C ASP A 27 -8.37 -5.84 -2.36
N LEU A 28 -9.18 -6.71 -2.96
CA LEU A 28 -8.80 -7.52 -4.12
C LEU A 28 -9.53 -7.03 -5.37
N ILE A 29 -8.77 -6.81 -6.44
CA ILE A 29 -9.28 -6.61 -7.78
C ILE A 29 -9.44 -8.00 -8.41
N VAL A 30 -10.69 -8.40 -8.61
CA VAL A 30 -11.05 -9.70 -9.18
C VAL A 30 -11.48 -9.48 -10.62
N ARG A 31 -10.73 -10.08 -11.56
CA ARG A 31 -11.16 -10.13 -12.95
C ARG A 31 -12.20 -11.23 -13.15
N PRO A 32 -13.20 -11.03 -14.01
CA PRO A 32 -14.11 -12.10 -14.40
C PRO A 32 -13.32 -13.26 -15.02
N ALA A 33 -13.65 -14.50 -14.64
CA ALA A 33 -13.00 -15.70 -15.17
C ALA A 33 -13.13 -15.85 -16.70
N ASP A 34 -14.14 -15.21 -17.27
CA ASP A 34 -14.45 -15.23 -18.71
C ASP A 34 -13.96 -13.96 -19.43
N ALA A 35 -12.86 -13.35 -18.97
CA ALA A 35 -12.30 -12.10 -19.49
C ALA A 35 -12.17 -12.05 -21.03
N ASP A 36 -11.87 -13.19 -21.67
CA ASP A 36 -11.75 -13.33 -23.14
C ASP A 36 -13.11 -13.27 -23.89
N THR A 37 -14.22 -13.47 -23.19
CA THR A 37 -15.59 -13.45 -23.77
C THR A 37 -16.47 -12.33 -23.22
N THR A 38 -16.08 -11.74 -22.10
CA THR A 38 -16.71 -10.53 -21.55
C THR A 38 -16.34 -9.32 -22.40
N ALA A 39 -17.30 -8.42 -22.63
CA ALA A 39 -17.03 -7.14 -23.29
C ALA A 39 -15.88 -6.43 -22.56
N THR A 40 -14.97 -5.81 -23.31
CA THR A 40 -13.78 -5.08 -22.80
C THR A 40 -14.11 -4.03 -21.72
N ASP A 41 -15.37 -3.57 -21.65
CA ASP A 41 -15.89 -2.63 -20.66
C ASP A 41 -16.49 -3.28 -19.39
N THR A 42 -16.31 -4.58 -19.17
CA THR A 42 -16.78 -5.21 -17.92
C THR A 42 -15.91 -4.73 -16.76
N PRO A 43 -16.48 -4.06 -15.75
CA PRO A 43 -15.68 -3.49 -14.67
C PRO A 43 -15.08 -4.61 -13.82
N ASP A 44 -13.80 -4.43 -13.46
CA ASP A 44 -13.18 -5.27 -12.45
C ASP A 44 -13.95 -5.15 -11.12
N THR A 45 -14.11 -6.27 -10.43
CA THR A 45 -14.86 -6.30 -9.17
C THR A 45 -13.90 -6.14 -8.00
N VAL A 46 -14.11 -5.10 -7.19
CA VAL A 46 -13.36 -4.91 -5.94
C VAL A 46 -14.06 -5.66 -4.80
N VAL A 47 -13.31 -6.54 -4.13
CA VAL A 47 -13.78 -7.31 -2.97
C VAL A 47 -13.00 -6.91 -1.73
N SER A 48 -13.70 -6.35 -0.75
CA SER A 48 -13.09 -5.98 0.52
C SER A 48 -12.89 -7.19 1.43
N CYS A 49 -11.65 -7.44 1.79
CA CYS A 49 -11.22 -8.62 2.51
C CYS A 49 -10.83 -8.27 3.95
N THR A 50 -11.06 -9.20 4.87
CA THR A 50 -10.61 -9.11 6.26
C THR A 50 -10.18 -10.48 6.74
N SER A 51 -9.03 -10.56 7.43
CA SER A 51 -8.62 -11.77 8.15
C SER A 51 -8.20 -11.46 9.57
N GLY A 52 -8.58 -12.33 10.50
CA GLY A 52 -8.10 -12.33 11.89
C GLY A 52 -7.24 -13.55 12.23
N ALA A 53 -6.90 -14.38 11.24
CA ALA A 53 -6.05 -15.53 11.46
C ALA A 53 -4.59 -15.04 11.64
N PRO A 54 -3.91 -15.31 12.77
CA PRO A 54 -2.62 -14.68 13.08
C PRO A 54 -1.56 -14.85 11.98
N GLN A 55 -1.49 -16.02 11.36
CA GLN A 55 -0.56 -16.32 10.27
C GLN A 55 -0.88 -15.54 8.99
N ILE A 56 -2.16 -15.34 8.68
CA ILE A 56 -2.59 -14.59 7.49
C ILE A 56 -2.40 -13.09 7.75
N THR A 57 -2.76 -12.61 8.94
CA THR A 57 -2.52 -11.24 9.36
C THR A 57 -1.04 -10.89 9.32
N HIS A 58 -0.15 -11.77 9.79
CA HIS A 58 1.29 -11.54 9.71
C HIS A 58 1.75 -11.39 8.25
N ALA A 59 1.46 -12.39 7.41
CA ALA A 59 1.84 -12.37 6.00
C ALA A 59 1.31 -11.13 5.27
N LEU A 60 0.04 -10.75 5.50
CA LEU A 60 -0.56 -9.55 4.90
C LEU A 60 0.19 -8.27 5.29
N LEU A 61 0.68 -8.17 6.51
CA LEU A 61 1.30 -6.95 7.03
C LEU A 61 2.81 -6.88 6.82
N THR A 62 3.47 -7.99 6.48
CA THR A 62 4.93 -8.04 6.33
C THR A 62 5.40 -8.45 4.94
N ASP A 63 4.66 -9.33 4.28
CA ASP A 63 5.15 -10.03 3.08
C ASP A 63 4.37 -9.58 1.83
N ILE A 64 3.05 -9.49 1.93
CA ILE A 64 2.16 -9.18 0.80
C ILE A 64 2.29 -7.72 0.38
N GLN A 65 2.45 -7.51 -0.92
CA GLN A 65 2.52 -6.21 -1.55
C GLN A 65 1.27 -5.97 -2.41
N PRO A 66 0.94 -4.69 -2.71
CA PRO A 66 0.02 -4.43 -3.80
C PRO A 66 0.52 -5.08 -5.10
N GLY A 67 -0.39 -5.41 -6.00
CA GLY A 67 -0.08 -6.13 -7.24
C GLY A 67 0.21 -7.62 -7.09
N ASP A 68 0.39 -8.17 -5.88
CA ASP A 68 0.45 -9.63 -5.68
C ASP A 68 -0.84 -10.28 -6.15
N LEU A 69 -0.71 -11.38 -6.90
CA LEU A 69 -1.84 -12.23 -7.29
C LEU A 69 -2.05 -13.25 -6.18
N LEU A 70 -3.18 -13.15 -5.49
CA LEU A 70 -3.54 -14.02 -4.39
C LEU A 70 -4.73 -14.89 -4.74
N ARG A 71 -4.70 -16.13 -4.25
CA ARG A 71 -5.89 -16.95 -4.07
C ARG A 71 -6.32 -16.87 -2.62
N VAL A 72 -7.51 -16.35 -2.39
CA VAL A 72 -8.12 -16.26 -1.07
C VAL A 72 -9.32 -17.18 -0.96
N SER A 73 -9.47 -17.85 0.18
CA SER A 73 -10.64 -18.66 0.50
C SER A 73 -11.27 -18.18 1.78
N GLY A 74 -12.60 -18.16 1.82
CA GLY A 74 -13.31 -17.52 2.93
C GLY A 74 -14.81 -17.49 2.79
N ASN A 75 -15.45 -16.82 3.75
CA ASN A 75 -16.89 -16.61 3.77
C ASN A 75 -17.22 -15.27 3.12
N LEU A 76 -17.85 -15.30 1.94
CA LEU A 76 -18.31 -14.12 1.23
C LEU A 76 -19.70 -13.72 1.73
N VAL A 77 -19.83 -12.45 2.08
CA VAL A 77 -21.13 -11.79 2.33
C VAL A 77 -21.39 -10.86 1.16
N GLN A 78 -22.44 -11.18 0.39
CA GLN A 78 -22.86 -10.34 -0.72
C GLN A 78 -23.40 -8.99 -0.22
N PRO A 79 -23.13 -7.91 -0.96
CA PRO A 79 -23.66 -6.59 -0.62
C PRO A 79 -25.18 -6.57 -0.72
N LEU A 80 -25.85 -5.99 0.28
CA LEU A 80 -27.32 -5.94 0.35
C LEU A 80 -27.95 -4.87 -0.58
N ALA A 81 -27.13 -3.97 -1.14
CA ALA A 81 -27.56 -2.86 -1.99
C ALA A 81 -26.56 -2.61 -3.13
N PRO A 82 -27.02 -2.15 -4.31
CA PRO A 82 -26.14 -1.75 -5.40
C PRO A 82 -25.15 -0.66 -4.97
N GLY A 83 -23.87 -0.82 -5.32
CA GLY A 83 -22.80 0.12 -4.98
C GLY A 83 -22.09 -0.14 -3.63
N ALA A 84 -22.58 -1.08 -2.81
CA ALA A 84 -21.82 -1.54 -1.65
C ALA A 84 -20.80 -2.60 -2.06
N ALA A 85 -19.60 -2.56 -1.46
CA ALA A 85 -18.55 -3.55 -1.71
C ALA A 85 -18.94 -4.92 -1.12
N ALA A 86 -18.61 -5.99 -1.85
CA ALA A 86 -18.69 -7.34 -1.30
C ALA A 86 -17.65 -7.52 -0.19
N ARG A 87 -17.99 -8.25 0.88
CA ARG A 87 -17.09 -8.45 2.02
C ARG A 87 -16.73 -9.91 2.17
N LEU A 88 -15.44 -10.21 2.16
CA LEU A 88 -14.89 -11.56 2.31
C LEU A 88 -14.13 -11.69 3.64
N THR A 89 -14.54 -12.63 4.48
CA THR A 89 -13.75 -13.03 5.65
C THR A 89 -12.81 -14.16 5.25
N VAL A 90 -11.51 -13.88 5.19
CA VAL A 90 -10.49 -14.77 4.64
C VAL A 90 -9.97 -15.72 5.71
N HIS A 91 -10.03 -17.02 5.40
CA HIS A 91 -9.56 -18.13 6.24
C HIS A 91 -8.39 -18.90 5.64
N GLY A 92 -8.17 -18.79 4.33
CA GLY A 92 -7.01 -19.33 3.63
C GLY A 92 -6.46 -18.32 2.63
N LEU A 93 -5.14 -18.24 2.53
CA LEU A 93 -4.42 -17.34 1.63
C LEU A 93 -3.27 -18.10 0.99
N GLU A 94 -3.15 -17.99 -0.32
CA GLU A 94 -2.07 -18.54 -1.15
C GLU A 94 -1.59 -17.44 -2.10
N VAL A 95 -0.28 -17.25 -2.21
CA VAL A 95 0.34 -16.33 -3.17
C VAL A 95 0.56 -17.11 -4.47
N LEU A 96 -0.13 -16.72 -5.53
CA LEU A 96 -0.03 -17.38 -6.84
C LEU A 96 1.06 -16.75 -7.71
N ASP A 97 1.19 -15.42 -7.63
CA ASP A 97 2.25 -14.67 -8.29
C ASP A 97 2.58 -13.44 -7.44
N THR A 98 3.85 -13.06 -7.41
CA THR A 98 4.29 -11.84 -6.72
C THR A 98 4.23 -10.69 -7.70
N GLY A 99 3.51 -9.64 -7.32
CA GLY A 99 3.45 -8.43 -8.10
C GLY A 99 4.87 -7.91 -8.31
N LEU A 100 5.22 -7.64 -9.57
CA LEU A 100 6.31 -6.71 -9.87
C LEU A 100 5.86 -5.30 -9.53
N ILE A 101 5.42 -5.06 -8.30
CA ILE A 101 5.60 -3.74 -7.74
C ILE A 101 7.10 -3.64 -7.56
N PRO A 102 7.78 -2.68 -8.21
CA PRO A 102 9.10 -2.35 -7.73
C PRO A 102 8.87 -2.05 -6.26
N VAL A 103 9.41 -2.90 -5.38
CA VAL A 103 9.71 -2.49 -4.02
C VAL A 103 10.12 -1.03 -4.14
N LEU A 104 9.65 -0.13 -3.28
CA LEU A 104 10.25 1.20 -3.15
C LEU A 104 11.71 1.02 -2.65
N ARG A 105 12.53 0.42 -3.50
CA ARG A 105 13.99 0.32 -3.53
C ARG A 105 14.52 1.51 -4.32
N ASP A 106 13.71 2.07 -5.22
CA ASP A 106 14.02 3.30 -5.92
C ASP A 106 13.47 4.49 -5.14
N MET A 107 14.39 5.19 -4.48
CA MET A 107 14.36 6.63 -4.28
C MET A 107 12.97 7.24 -3.93
N VAL A 108 12.65 7.33 -2.64
CA VAL A 108 11.40 7.92 -2.14
C VAL A 108 11.58 9.42 -1.88
N LEU A 109 10.72 10.25 -2.48
CA LEU A 109 10.62 11.67 -2.15
C LEU A 109 9.61 11.87 -1.00
N ASP A 110 10.05 12.47 0.10
CA ASP A 110 9.20 12.87 1.23
C ASP A 110 9.29 14.39 1.46
N ARG A 111 8.28 14.99 2.11
CA ARG A 111 8.14 16.44 2.23
C ARG A 111 7.99 16.89 3.69
N TYR A 112 8.85 17.83 4.07
CA TYR A 112 8.91 18.48 5.37
C TYR A 112 8.60 19.98 5.19
N GLY A 113 7.32 20.33 5.07
CA GLY A 113 6.89 21.71 4.81
C GLY A 113 7.38 22.23 3.45
N ASP A 114 8.23 23.24 3.47
CA ASP A 114 8.88 23.83 2.29
C ASP A 114 10.20 23.14 1.91
N TYR A 115 10.45 21.95 2.46
CA TYR A 115 11.61 21.13 2.17
C TYR A 115 11.21 19.75 1.66
N CYS A 116 12.06 19.17 0.83
CA CYS A 116 11.91 17.82 0.28
C CYS A 116 13.16 17.01 0.60
N VAL A 117 12.99 15.72 0.90
CA VAL A 117 14.09 14.78 1.14
C VAL A 117 13.94 13.56 0.25
N ILE A 118 15.08 12.96 -0.11
CA ILE A 118 15.10 11.78 -0.97
C ILE A 118 15.71 10.60 -0.20
N PHE A 119 14.92 9.60 0.13
CA PHE A 119 15.39 8.35 0.74
C PHE A 119 15.77 7.36 -0.36
N ASP A 120 17.06 7.08 -0.50
CA ASP A 120 17.61 6.12 -1.45
C ASP A 120 18.14 4.92 -0.65
N ALA A 121 17.63 3.71 -0.92
CA ALA A 121 18.01 2.52 -0.18
C ALA A 121 19.50 2.14 -0.37
N ASP A 122 20.14 2.64 -1.44
CA ASP A 122 21.55 2.42 -1.72
C ASP A 122 22.46 3.54 -1.15
N ARG A 123 21.90 4.50 -0.41
CA ARG A 123 22.65 5.62 0.19
C ARG A 123 22.34 5.80 1.66
N ASP A 124 23.39 5.76 2.47
CA ASP A 124 23.33 6.05 3.91
C ASP A 124 23.07 7.53 4.24
N GLN A 125 23.05 8.40 3.23
CA GLN A 125 22.84 9.84 3.39
C GLN A 125 21.65 10.32 2.55
N VAL A 126 20.80 11.09 3.21
CA VAL A 126 19.56 11.66 2.67
C VAL A 126 19.82 13.11 2.24
N PRO A 127 19.79 13.44 0.93
CA PRO A 127 19.86 14.82 0.48
C PRO A 127 18.57 15.57 0.86
N VAL A 128 18.74 16.80 1.33
CA VAL A 128 17.67 17.74 1.69
C VAL A 128 17.67 18.89 0.69
N PHE A 129 16.49 19.24 0.19
CA PHE A 129 16.26 20.36 -0.74
C PHE A 129 15.14 21.25 -0.21
N THR A 130 15.07 22.50 -0.66
CA THR A 130 13.83 23.28 -0.60
C THR A 130 12.84 22.75 -1.63
N ALA A 131 11.56 23.10 -1.49
CA ALA A 131 10.51 22.74 -2.44
C ALA A 131 10.72 23.33 -3.84
N LEU A 132 11.57 24.37 -3.95
CA LEU A 132 12.00 24.96 -5.22
C LEU A 132 13.21 24.25 -5.83
N GLY A 133 13.71 23.19 -5.19
CA GLY A 133 14.84 22.39 -5.65
C GLY A 133 16.21 22.93 -5.26
N GLN A 134 16.29 23.93 -4.36
CA GLN A 134 17.59 24.40 -3.86
C GLN A 134 18.16 23.37 -2.88
N TRP A 135 19.39 22.92 -3.12
CA TRP A 135 20.05 21.98 -2.23
C TRP A 135 20.42 22.62 -0.89
N VAL A 136 20.05 21.96 0.21
CA VAL A 136 20.26 22.41 1.59
C VAL A 136 21.42 21.66 2.24
N GLY A 137 21.55 20.35 2.01
CA GLY A 137 22.64 19.55 2.57
C GLY A 137 22.38 18.04 2.50
N MET A 138 23.23 17.25 3.17
CA MET A 138 23.09 15.80 3.33
C MET A 138 22.91 15.47 4.82
N ALA A 139 21.90 14.67 5.14
CA ALA A 139 21.63 14.19 6.49
C ALA A 139 21.97 12.69 6.59
N ASP A 140 22.66 12.29 7.65
CA ASP A 140 22.97 10.88 7.95
C ASP A 140 21.94 10.23 8.89
N ASN A 141 21.02 11.02 9.44
CA ASN A 141 19.92 10.57 10.29
C ASN A 141 18.77 11.60 10.32
N PRO A 142 17.59 11.25 10.85
CA PRO A 142 16.43 12.16 10.87
C PRO A 142 16.65 13.48 11.64
N ASP A 143 17.40 13.47 12.74
CA ASP A 143 17.66 14.68 13.53
C ASP A 143 18.57 15.66 12.77
N ALA A 144 19.46 15.14 11.92
CA ALA A 144 20.29 15.94 11.03
C ALA A 144 19.48 16.66 9.94
N ILE A 145 18.34 16.08 9.48
CA ILE A 145 17.42 16.74 8.55
C ILE A 145 16.84 18.01 9.20
N ALA A 146 16.30 17.87 10.42
CA ALA A 146 15.75 19.01 11.16
C ALA A 146 16.81 20.09 11.42
N THR A 147 18.03 19.69 11.79
CA THR A 147 19.15 20.60 12.02
C THR A 147 19.53 21.38 10.76
N LEU A 148 19.54 20.74 9.60
CA LEU A 148 19.84 21.38 8.32
C LEU A 148 18.78 22.42 7.92
N ILE A 149 17.49 22.09 8.11
CA ILE A 149 16.38 23.01 7.87
C ILE A 149 16.51 24.23 8.78
N ASP A 150 16.70 24.01 10.08
CA ASP A 150 16.90 25.05 11.08
C ASP A 150 18.04 26.01 10.73
N ILE A 151 19.18 25.49 10.30
CA ILE A 151 20.33 26.29 9.88
C ILE A 151 19.97 27.08 8.61
N HIS A 152 19.33 26.43 7.64
CA HIS A 152 18.93 27.07 6.40
C HIS A 152 17.99 28.25 6.62
N GLU A 153 16.99 28.08 7.49
CA GLU A 153 16.04 29.12 7.86
C GLU A 153 16.69 30.24 8.66
N ARG A 154 17.65 29.95 9.55
CA ARG A 154 18.38 31.02 10.25
C ARG A 154 19.28 31.84 9.33
N VAL A 155 19.85 31.20 8.32
CA VAL A 155 20.77 31.85 7.36
C VAL A 155 19.99 32.63 6.29
N ASN A 156 18.87 32.07 5.80
CA ASN A 156 18.14 32.60 4.64
C ASN A 156 16.74 33.14 4.97
N GLY A 157 16.17 32.80 6.11
CA GLY A 157 14.89 33.32 6.62
C GLY A 157 15.03 34.59 7.46
N GLY A 158 16.24 35.15 7.54
CA GLY A 158 16.49 36.48 8.08
C GLY A 158 16.13 37.56 7.05
N ASP A 159 14.88 38.04 7.13
CA ASP A 159 14.34 39.28 6.55
C ASP A 159 13.96 39.25 5.04
N ALA A 160 12.72 38.81 4.75
CA ALA A 160 11.79 39.37 3.74
C ALA A 160 10.39 38.73 3.83
#